data_AF-I4I793-F1
#
_entry.id   AF-I4I793-F1
#
_cell.length_a   1.000
_cell.length_b   1.000
_cell.length_c   1.000
_cell.angle_alpha   90.00
_cell.angle_beta   90.00
_cell.angle_gamma   90.00
#
_symmetry.space_group_name_H-M   'P 1'
#
loop_
_entity.id
_entity.type
_entity.pdbx_description
1 polymer ?
#
loop_
_entity_poly.entity_id
_entity_poly.type
_entity_poly.pdbx_seq_one_letter_code
_entity_poly.pdbx_strand_id
1 'polypeptide(L)' 'MLVVEAKLKNGTPEQYHRLDEAIKTSQFVRNSCVRHWMDNKGTTRNDLQILLAKIVQFVGREFKKH' A
#
# COMPACT_ATOMS: atom_id res chain seq x y z
N MET A 1 6.54 -10.47 -6.24
CA MET A 1 6.18 -9.06 -6.50
C MET A 1 5.03 -9.06 -7.51
N LEU A 2 3.88 -8.47 -7.18
CA LEU A 2 2.79 -8.33 -8.15
C LEU A 2 3.01 -7.03 -8.93
N VAL A 3 2.92 -7.09 -10.26
CA VAL A 3 2.92 -5.91 -11.11
C VAL A 3 1.48 -5.44 -11.23
N VAL A 4 1.23 -4.17 -10.88
CA VAL A 4 -0.09 -3.54 -10.94
C VAL A 4 0.01 -2.35 -11.86
N GLU A 5 -0.84 -2.32 -12.87
CA GLU A 5 -0.93 -1.24 -13.84
C GLU A 5 -2.35 -0.66 -13.82
N ALA A 6 -2.46 0.67 -13.84
CA ALA A 6 -3.73 1.37 -13.95
C ALA A 6 -3.71 2.27 -15.17
N LYS A 7 -4.74 2.19 -16.01
CA LYS A 7 -4.86 2.98 -17.24
C LYS A 7 -5.78 4.18 -16.98
N LEU A 8 -5.22 5.38 -17.00
CA LEU A 8 -5.98 6.63 -16.98
C LEU A 8 -6.08 7.17 -18.41
N LYS A 9 -7.30 7.43 -18.91
CA LYS A 9 -7.51 8.05 -20.23
C LYS A 9 -7.45 9.57 -20.08
N ASN A 10 -6.70 10.26 -20.94
CA ASN A 10 -6.55 11.71 -20.96
C ASN A 10 -6.12 12.31 -19.60
N GLY A 11 -5.21 11.63 -18.89
CA GLY A 11 -4.70 12.12 -17.61
C GLY A 11 -3.71 13.27 -17.78
N THR A 12 -3.70 14.19 -16.83
CA THR A 12 -2.59 15.15 -16.71
C THR A 12 -1.35 14.45 -16.13
N PRO A 13 -0.13 14.97 -16.36
CA PRO A 13 1.09 14.42 -15.75
C PRO A 13 0.98 14.27 -14.23
N GLU A 14 0.36 15.25 -13.56
CA GLU A 14 0.08 15.24 -12.12
C GLU A 14 -0.79 14.04 -11.70
N GLN A 15 -1.83 13.72 -12.48
CA GLN A 15 -2.71 12.61 -12.20
C GLN A 15 -2.02 11.26 -12.38
N TYR A 16 -1.18 11.12 -13.40
CA TYR A 16 -0.34 9.92 -13.58
C TYR A 16 0.65 9.77 -12.43
N HIS A 17 1.28 10.85 -11.98
CA HIS A 17 2.20 10.81 -10.85
C HIS A 17 1.50 10.33 -9.56
N ARG A 18 0.35 10.91 -9.23
CA ARG A 18 -0.45 10.49 -8.07
C ARG A 18 -0.92 9.03 -8.17
N LEU A 19 -1.21 8.56 -9.38
CA LEU A 19 -1.58 7.17 -9.61
C LEU A 19 -0.40 6.23 -9.36
N ASP A 20 0.79 6.56 -9.86
CA ASP A 20 2.02 5.80 -9.60
C ASP A 20 2.36 5.78 -8.11
N GLU A 21 2.22 6.90 -7.40
CA GLU A 21 2.41 6.97 -5.95
C GLU A 21 1.40 6.09 -5.20
N ALA A 22 0.13 6.09 -5.61
CA ALA A 22 -0.89 5.22 -5.04
C ALA A 22 -0.59 3.74 -5.27
N ILE A 23 -0.14 3.37 -6.48
CA ILE A 23 0.27 2.01 -6.81
C ILE A 23 1.46 1.58 -5.95
N LYS A 24 2.52 2.39 -5.87
CA LYS A 24 3.69 2.10 -5.03
C LYS A 24 3.30 1.93 -3.56
N THR A 25 2.45 2.82 -3.06
CA THR A 25 1.96 2.78 -1.68
C THR A 25 1.17 1.50 -1.40
N SER A 26 0.22 1.14 -2.26
CA SER A 26 -0.57 -0.08 -2.09
C SER A 26 0.30 -1.34 -2.13
N GLN A 27 1.30 -1.38 -3.01
CA GLN A 27 2.26 -2.48 -3.09
C GLN A 27 3.11 -2.58 -1.82
N PHE A 28 3.59 -1.46 -1.29
CA PHE A 28 4.34 -1.42 -0.02
C PHE A 28 3.53 -1.99 1.14
N VAL A 29 2.28 -1.53 1.30
CA VAL A 29 1.36 -1.99 2.35
C VAL A 29 1.13 -3.50 2.22
N ARG A 30 0.79 -3.97 1.02
CA ARG A 30 0.56 -5.40 0.74
C ARG A 30 1.80 -6.23 1.04
N ASN A 31 2.96 -5.82 0.54
CA ASN A 31 4.21 -6.57 0.72
C ASN A 31 4.61 -6.67 2.19
N SER A 32 4.35 -5.63 2.97
CA SER A 32 4.60 -5.62 4.43
C SER A 32 3.71 -6.64 5.15
N CYS A 33 2.41 -6.68 4.84
CA CYS A 33 1.49 -7.67 5.42
C CYS A 33 1.87 -9.11 5.03
N VAL A 34 2.22 -9.34 3.76
CA VAL A 34 2.65 -10.67 3.29
C VAL A 34 3.94 -11.10 3.97
N ARG A 35 4.92 -10.20 4.11
CA ARG A 35 6.17 -10.50 4.82
C ARG A 35 5.90 -10.87 6.28
N HIS A 36 5.09 -10.07 6.96
CA HIS A 36 4.73 -10.35 8.35
C HIS A 36 4.04 -11.72 8.50
N TRP A 37 3.13 -12.07 7.59
CA TRP A 37 2.47 -13.37 7.58
C TRP A 37 3.45 -14.54 7.36
N MET A 38 4.43 -14.36 6.47
CA MET A 38 5.46 -15.39 6.21
C MET A 38 6.38 -15.59 7.42
N ASP A 39 6.71 -14.51 8.12
CA ASP A 39 7.69 -14.52 9.21
C ASP A 39 7.08 -15.01 10.55
N ASN A 40 5.76 -14.90 10.72
CA ASN A 40 5.08 -15.18 11.99
C ASN A 40 4.11 -16.37 11.86
N LYS A 41 4.46 -17.50 12.49
CA LYS A 41 3.57 -18.67 12.56
C LYS A 41 2.37 -18.37 13.46
N GLY A 42 1.18 -18.75 13.02
CA GLY A 42 -0.06 -18.55 13.79
C GLY A 42 -0.70 -17.16 13.60
N THR A 43 -0.17 -16.30 12.73
CA THR A 43 -0.80 -15.02 12.39
C THR A 43 -2.22 -15.25 11.88
N THR A 44 -3.17 -14.61 12.56
CA THR A 44 -4.59 -14.69 12.21
C THR A 44 -4.95 -13.62 11.19
N ARG A 45 -6.15 -13.76 10.60
CA ARG A 45 -6.71 -12.74 9.71
C ARG A 45 -6.86 -11.37 10.40
N ASN A 46 -7.24 -11.38 11.68
CA ASN A 46 -7.43 -10.15 12.46
C ASN A 46 -6.11 -9.41 12.67
N ASP A 47 -5.02 -10.14 12.93
CA ASP A 47 -3.69 -9.55 13.10
C ASP A 47 -3.23 -8.83 11.83
N LEU A 48 -3.48 -9.42 10.66
CA LEU A 48 -3.19 -8.79 9.37
C LEU A 48 -4.06 -7.56 9.12
N GLN A 49 -5.35 -7.57 9.50
CA GLN A 49 -6.23 -6.41 9.38
C GLN A 49 -5.78 -5.25 10.27
N ILE A 50 -5.38 -5.54 11.51
CA ILE A 50 -4.83 -4.54 12.43
C ILE A 50 -3.51 -3.97 11.89
N LEU A 51 -2.62 -4.83 11.40
CA LEU A 51 -1.35 -4.41 10.80
C LEU A 51 -1.59 -3.51 9.58
N LEU A 52 -2.51 -3.90 8.69
CA LEU A 52 -2.92 -3.12 7.53
C LEU A 52 -3.36 -1.71 7.96
N ALA A 53 -4.28 -1.62 8.93
CA ALA A 53 -4.77 -0.35 9.43
C ALA A 53 -3.65 0.54 10.00
N LYS A 54 -2.71 -0.05 10.77
CA LYS A 54 -1.56 0.67 11.33
C LYS A 54 -0.63 1.23 10.25
N ILE A 55 -0.29 0.41 9.25
CA ILE A 55 0.60 0.84 8.16
C ILE A 55 -0.08 1.93 7.33
N VAL A 56 -1.36 1.76 6.97
CA VAL A 56 -2.11 2.78 6.21
C VAL A 56 -2.21 4.10 6.98
N GLN A 57 -2.47 4.06 8.29
CA GLN A 57 -2.46 5.27 9.12
C GLN A 57 -1.08 5.94 9.18
N PHE A 58 -0.01 5.16 9.32
CA PHE A 58 1.35 5.69 9.31
C PHE A 58 1.67 6.38 7.98
N VAL A 59 1.43 5.68 6.87
CA VAL A 59 1.63 6.21 5.51
C VAL A 59 0.79 7.48 5.31
N GLY A 60 -0.49 7.47 5.65
CA GLY A 60 -1.36 8.63 5.52
C GLY A 60 -0.93 9.84 6.34
N ARG A 61 -0.26 9.64 7.49
CA ARG A 61 0.34 10.73 8.28
C ARG A 61 1.58 11.31 7.60
N GLU A 62 2.41 10.50 6.97
CA GLU A 62 3.59 10.99 6.25
C GLU A 62 3.21 11.70 4.94
N PHE A 63 2.18 11.23 4.22
CA PHE A 63 1.68 11.90 3.02
C PHE A 63 0.95 13.23 3.29
N LYS A 64 0.39 13.44 4.49
CA LYS A 64 -0.25 14.72 4.88
C LYS A 64 0.74 15.81 5.33
N LYS A 65 2.04 15.51 5.39
CA LYS A 65 3.07 16.49 5.75
C LYS A 65 3.56 17.32 4.55
N HIS A 66 3.08 17.03 3.35
CA HIS A 66 3.32 17.77 2.12
C HIS A 66 1.99 18.23 1.53
#